data_AF-Q0S8P2-F1
#
_entry.id   AF-Q0S8P2-F1
#
_cell.length_a   1.000
_cell.length_b   1.000
_cell.length_c   1.000
_cell.angle_alpha   90.00
_cell.angle_beta   90.00
_cell.angle_gamma   90.00
#
_symmetry.space_group_name_H-M   'P 1'
#
loop_
_entity.id
_entity.type
_entity.pdbx_description
1 polymer ?
#
loop_
_entity_poly.entity_id
_entity_poly.type
_entity_poly.pdbx_seq_one_letter_code
_entity_poly.pdbx_strand_id
1 'polypeptide(L)'
;MLGVTPDTEVVKPTRTQAERTAAMRTKLLDAAVDSLVELGYARTTTQGIARRAGVSRGAQLHHFPTKESLVVAAVEHLVDKRMEEILAADVDAGRGVDVLADAFSGPLFYAALELWVAARTDPALYEATVPLERKVNDALRRGSAEVFGDRFDADTIELSIELVRGLAVSALFRTPEAEQSLRARLLPVWESKVEKS
;
A
#
# COMPACT_ATOMS: atom_id res chain seq x y z
N MET A 1 38.89 50.44 -7.92
CA MET A 1 37.51 49.96 -8.20
C MET A 1 37.66 49.08 -9.44
N LEU A 2 37.65 47.75 -9.39
CA LEU A 2 36.62 46.84 -8.86
C LEU A 2 37.30 45.56 -8.32
N GLY A 3 36.82 45.06 -7.18
CA GLY A 3 37.29 43.81 -6.57
C GLY A 3 36.63 42.60 -7.23
N VAL A 4 37.43 41.57 -7.49
CA VAL A 4 36.96 40.24 -7.88
C VAL A 4 36.58 39.50 -6.60
N THR A 5 35.29 39.27 -6.38
CA THR A 5 34.79 38.33 -5.38
C THR A 5 34.87 36.92 -5.95
N PRO A 6 35.44 35.92 -5.23
CA PRO A 6 35.37 34.54 -5.68
C PRO A 6 33.96 33.99 -5.42
N ASP A 7 33.38 33.38 -6.45
CA ASP A 7 32.16 32.58 -6.34
C ASP A 7 32.40 31.41 -5.39
N THR A 8 31.77 31.46 -4.22
CA THR A 8 31.75 30.34 -3.27
C THR A 8 30.83 29.26 -3.83
N GLU A 9 31.41 28.27 -4.49
CA GLU A 9 30.70 27.07 -4.94
C GLU A 9 30.18 26.31 -3.71
N VAL A 10 28.86 26.27 -3.54
CA VAL A 10 28.19 25.61 -2.43
C VAL A 10 28.32 24.09 -2.61
N VAL A 11 29.31 23.48 -1.97
CA VAL A 11 29.46 22.02 -1.91
C VAL A 11 28.25 21.43 -1.16
N LYS A 12 27.38 20.70 -1.87
CA LYS A 12 26.26 19.97 -1.26
C LYS A 12 26.80 18.97 -0.22
N PRO A 13 26.26 18.94 1.02
CA PRO A 13 26.77 18.06 2.06
C PRO A 13 26.67 16.59 1.64
N THR A 14 27.76 15.85 1.85
CA THR A 14 27.84 14.42 1.54
C THR A 14 26.85 13.65 2.41
N ARG A 15 25.91 12.94 1.80
CA ARG A 15 24.91 12.11 2.50
C ARG A 15 25.55 11.21 3.55
N THR A 16 24.97 11.20 4.75
CA THR A 16 25.41 10.37 5.89
C THR A 16 25.24 8.88 5.58
N GLN A 17 25.94 8.03 6.33
CA GLN A 17 25.80 6.57 6.17
C GLN A 17 24.35 6.11 6.40
N ALA A 18 23.65 6.71 7.36
CA ALA A 18 22.24 6.41 7.64
C ALA A 18 21.34 6.76 6.45
N GLU A 19 21.53 7.92 5.83
CA GLU A 19 20.77 8.35 4.64
C GLU A 19 21.00 7.43 3.44
N ARG A 20 22.24 6.94 3.25
CA ARG A 20 22.55 5.97 2.18
C ARG A 20 21.85 4.64 2.41
N THR A 21 21.87 4.15 3.64
CA THR A 21 21.18 2.91 4.05
C THR A 21 19.67 3.04 3.85
N ALA A 22 19.06 4.16 4.27
CA ALA A 22 17.64 4.42 4.07
C ALA A 22 17.26 4.50 2.58
N ALA A 23 18.02 5.26 1.78
CA ALA A 23 17.77 5.38 0.35
C ALA A 23 17.89 4.02 -0.39
N MET A 24 18.82 3.17 0.05
CA MET A 24 18.97 1.83 -0.50
C MET A 24 17.80 0.92 -0.14
N ARG A 25 17.31 1.00 1.10
CA ARG A 25 16.10 0.29 1.54
C ARG A 25 14.91 0.70 0.67
N THR A 26 14.68 2.00 0.47
CA THR A 26 13.58 2.50 -0.38
C THR A 26 13.69 1.96 -1.81
N LYS A 27 14.87 1.98 -2.44
CA LYS A 27 15.06 1.41 -3.78
C LYS A 27 14.69 -0.08 -3.87
N LEU A 28 15.01 -0.86 -2.84
CA LEU A 28 14.64 -2.28 -2.80
C LEU A 28 13.14 -2.47 -2.67
N LEU A 29 12.48 -1.62 -1.87
CA LEU A 29 11.03 -1.66 -1.66
C LEU A 29 10.27 -1.25 -2.93
N ASP A 30 10.66 -0.15 -3.59
CA ASP A 30 10.07 0.28 -4.86
C ASP A 30 10.20 -0.81 -5.93
N ALA A 31 11.40 -1.36 -6.10
CA ALA A 31 11.64 -2.43 -7.07
C ALA A 31 10.87 -3.73 -6.75
N ALA A 32 10.62 -3.99 -5.46
CA ALA A 32 9.80 -5.11 -5.05
C ALA A 32 8.31 -4.88 -5.39
N VAL A 33 7.79 -3.68 -5.14
CA VAL A 33 6.42 -3.30 -5.54
C VAL A 33 6.24 -3.46 -7.04
N ASP A 34 7.14 -2.90 -7.85
CA ASP A 34 7.09 -3.03 -9.32
C ASP A 34 7.10 -4.49 -9.76
N SER A 35 7.93 -5.31 -9.11
CA SER A 35 8.01 -6.74 -9.42
C SER A 35 6.73 -7.48 -9.06
N LEU A 36 6.10 -7.15 -7.92
CA LEU A 36 4.83 -7.75 -7.53
C LEU A 36 3.71 -7.35 -8.49
N VAL A 37 3.63 -6.07 -8.86
CA VAL A 37 2.60 -5.56 -9.79
C VAL A 37 2.75 -6.15 -11.19
N GLU A 38 3.96 -6.23 -11.72
CA GLU A 38 4.19 -6.70 -13.10
C GLU A 38 4.26 -8.23 -13.21
N LEU A 39 4.89 -8.90 -12.24
CA LEU A 39 5.23 -10.32 -12.34
C LEU A 39 4.37 -11.20 -11.44
N GLY A 40 3.69 -10.62 -10.45
CA GLY A 40 3.06 -11.37 -9.37
C GLY A 40 4.08 -11.93 -8.37
N TYR A 41 3.58 -12.38 -7.22
CA TYR A 41 4.39 -12.94 -6.14
C TYR A 41 5.17 -14.18 -6.59
N ALA A 42 4.53 -15.10 -7.33
CA ALA A 42 5.13 -16.37 -7.71
C ALA A 42 6.42 -16.21 -8.55
N ARG A 43 6.45 -15.22 -9.46
CA ARG A 43 7.62 -14.97 -10.32
C ARG A 43 8.62 -13.96 -9.74
N THR A 44 8.29 -13.33 -8.62
CA THR A 44 9.15 -12.38 -7.94
C THR A 44 10.27 -13.10 -7.18
N THR A 45 11.52 -12.64 -7.32
CA THR A 45 12.69 -13.20 -6.64
C THR A 45 13.56 -12.09 -6.04
N THR A 46 14.23 -12.36 -4.92
CA THR A 46 15.13 -11.39 -4.26
C THR A 46 16.27 -10.92 -5.18
N GLN A 47 16.82 -11.82 -6.00
CA GLN A 47 17.83 -11.47 -7.00
C GLN A 47 17.26 -10.59 -8.12
N GLY A 48 16.05 -10.89 -8.58
CA GLY A 48 15.35 -10.07 -9.57
C GLY A 48 15.12 -8.65 -9.07
N ILE A 49 14.66 -8.52 -7.81
CA ILE A 49 14.44 -7.24 -7.14
C ILE A 49 15.77 -6.48 -6.97
N ALA A 50 16.82 -7.14 -6.47
CA ALA A 50 18.13 -6.51 -6.27
C ALA A 50 18.69 -5.94 -7.58
N ARG A 51 18.59 -6.71 -8.67
CA ARG A 51 18.99 -6.28 -10.02
C ARG A 51 18.16 -5.09 -10.49
N ARG A 52 16.84 -5.12 -10.31
CA ARG A 52 15.94 -4.01 -10.66
C ARG A 52 16.26 -2.74 -9.87
N ALA A 53 16.56 -2.87 -8.57
CA ALA A 53 16.92 -1.77 -7.69
C ALA A 53 18.34 -1.19 -7.95
N GLY A 54 19.17 -1.89 -8.75
CA GLY A 54 20.59 -1.56 -8.91
C GLY A 54 21.39 -1.75 -7.61
N VAL A 55 20.98 -2.71 -6.77
CA VAL A 55 21.58 -2.99 -5.45
C VAL A 55 22.30 -4.35 -5.49
N SER A 56 23.45 -4.44 -4.82
CA SER A 56 24.21 -5.69 -4.76
C SER A 56 23.50 -6.74 -3.92
N ARG A 57 23.76 -8.03 -4.18
CA ARG A 57 23.21 -9.13 -3.38
C ARG A 57 23.57 -9.02 -1.90
N GLY A 58 24.82 -8.65 -1.58
CA GLY A 58 25.26 -8.50 -0.20
C GLY A 58 24.50 -7.40 0.54
N ALA A 59 24.26 -6.26 -0.12
CA ALA A 59 23.48 -5.18 0.45
C ALA A 59 21.98 -5.53 0.56
N GLN A 60 21.41 -6.21 -0.43
CA GLN A 60 20.04 -6.72 -0.35
C GLN A 60 19.86 -7.66 0.84
N LEU A 61 20.77 -8.63 1.04
CA LEU A 61 20.73 -9.57 2.17
C LEU A 61 20.91 -8.87 3.52
N HIS A 62 21.69 -7.79 3.58
CA HIS A 62 21.84 -6.99 4.79
C HIS A 62 20.51 -6.32 5.20
N HIS A 63 19.73 -5.84 4.23
CA HIS A 63 18.42 -5.22 4.50
C HIS A 63 17.29 -6.23 4.67
N PHE A 64 17.28 -7.29 3.86
CA PHE A 64 16.21 -8.27 3.76
C PHE A 64 16.80 -9.66 3.50
N PRO A 65 16.95 -10.51 4.52
CA PRO A 65 17.58 -11.82 4.36
C PRO A 65 16.71 -12.80 3.56
N THR A 66 15.39 -12.59 3.49
CA THR A 66 14.44 -13.52 2.87
C THR A 66 13.54 -12.83 1.84
N LYS A 67 12.87 -13.61 0.99
CA LYS A 67 11.89 -13.07 0.05
C LYS A 67 10.70 -12.50 0.81
N GLU A 68 10.23 -13.22 1.82
CA GLU A 68 9.06 -12.91 2.64
C GLU A 68 9.26 -11.56 3.34
N SER A 69 10.40 -11.36 4.01
CA SER A 69 10.72 -10.09 4.67
C SER A 69 10.81 -8.91 3.69
N LEU A 70 11.29 -9.14 2.47
CA LEU A 70 11.36 -8.11 1.43
C LEU A 70 9.97 -7.76 0.88
N VAL A 71 9.17 -8.76 0.49
CA VAL A 71 7.86 -8.50 -0.14
C VAL A 71 6.84 -7.95 0.85
N VAL A 72 6.86 -8.42 2.11
CA VAL A 72 5.98 -7.88 3.16
C VAL A 72 6.33 -6.43 3.43
N ALA A 73 7.62 -6.11 3.59
CA ALA A 73 8.04 -4.73 3.78
C ALA A 73 7.73 -3.84 2.57
N ALA A 74 7.76 -4.39 1.35
CA ALA A 74 7.39 -3.67 0.14
C ALA A 74 5.90 -3.32 0.11
N VAL A 75 5.03 -4.27 0.48
CA VAL A 75 3.60 -4.00 0.61
C VAL A 75 3.32 -3.06 1.78
N GLU A 76 4.03 -3.17 2.90
CA GLU A 76 3.93 -2.20 4.00
C GLU A 76 4.28 -0.79 3.56
N HIS A 77 5.42 -0.61 2.87
CA HIS A 77 5.86 0.67 2.34
C HIS A 77 4.81 1.32 1.42
N LEU A 78 4.15 0.47 0.63
CA LEU A 78 3.13 0.86 -0.31
C LEU A 78 1.81 1.25 0.37
N VAL A 79 1.38 0.48 1.37
CA VAL A 79 0.22 0.80 2.20
C VAL A 79 0.42 2.16 2.88
N ASP A 80 1.59 2.39 3.47
CA ASP A 80 1.90 3.66 4.13
C ASP A 80 1.75 4.83 3.15
N LYS A 81 2.33 4.72 1.95
CA LYS A 81 2.20 5.73 0.90
C LYS A 81 0.73 5.94 0.46
N ARG A 82 -0.03 4.86 0.31
CA ARG A 82 -1.47 4.96 -0.06
C ARG A 82 -2.30 5.62 1.02
N MET A 83 -2.05 5.29 2.28
CA MET A 83 -2.74 5.92 3.40
C MET A 83 -2.40 7.41 3.49
N GLU A 84 -1.15 7.80 3.28
CA GLU A 84 -0.75 9.22 3.18
C GLU A 84 -1.47 9.95 2.05
N GLU A 85 -1.56 9.34 0.86
CA GLU A 85 -2.30 9.91 -0.29
C GLU A 85 -3.80 10.09 0.00
N ILE A 86 -4.42 9.11 0.66
CA ILE A 86 -5.85 9.15 1.01
C ILE A 86 -6.11 10.22 2.09
N LEU A 87 -5.29 10.27 3.14
CA LEU A 87 -5.45 11.26 4.23
C LEU A 87 -5.14 12.70 3.78
N ALA A 88 -4.29 12.86 2.76
CA ALA A 88 -3.99 14.17 2.19
C ALA A 88 -5.07 14.66 1.21
N ALA A 89 -5.91 13.78 0.68
CA ALA A 89 -7.07 14.18 -0.10
C ALA A 89 -8.12 14.79 0.84
N ASP A 90 -8.67 15.95 0.47
CA ASP A 90 -9.77 16.56 1.23
C ASP A 90 -11.01 15.65 1.11
N VAL A 91 -11.23 14.81 2.12
CA VAL A 91 -12.28 13.80 2.10
C VAL A 91 -13.60 14.48 2.42
N ASP A 92 -14.37 14.82 1.39
CA ASP A 92 -15.77 15.21 1.56
C ASP A 92 -16.53 14.06 2.26
N ALA A 93 -17.19 14.38 3.39
CA ALA A 93 -17.96 13.44 4.19
C ALA A 93 -19.04 12.70 3.36
N GLY A 94 -19.46 13.26 2.22
CA GLY A 94 -20.38 12.65 1.26
C GLY A 94 -19.81 11.53 0.38
N ARG A 95 -18.50 11.22 0.45
CA ARG A 95 -17.84 10.17 -0.34
C ARG A 95 -17.27 9.01 0.51
N GLY A 96 -17.77 8.84 1.73
CA GLY A 96 -17.13 7.98 2.72
C GLY A 96 -16.87 6.54 2.26
N VAL A 97 -17.90 5.83 1.78
CA VAL A 97 -17.73 4.43 1.35
C VAL A 97 -17.00 4.32 0.01
N ASP A 98 -17.07 5.35 -0.84
CA ASP A 98 -16.30 5.42 -2.08
C ASP A 98 -14.79 5.53 -1.83
N VAL A 99 -14.40 6.36 -0.86
CA VAL A 99 -12.99 6.53 -0.45
C VAL A 99 -12.45 5.21 0.10
N LEU A 100 -13.26 4.54 0.92
CA LEU A 100 -12.93 3.21 1.42
C LEU A 100 -12.79 2.20 0.27
N ALA A 101 -13.71 2.21 -0.70
CA ALA A 101 -13.63 1.32 -1.86
C ALA A 101 -12.41 1.60 -2.76
N ASP A 102 -12.00 2.87 -2.89
CA ASP A 102 -10.80 3.25 -3.64
C ASP A 102 -9.52 2.69 -2.98
N ALA A 103 -9.48 2.61 -1.64
CA ALA A 103 -8.37 2.01 -0.90
C ALA A 103 -8.16 0.52 -1.22
N PHE A 104 -9.21 -0.19 -1.65
CA PHE A 104 -9.18 -1.60 -2.04
C PHE A 104 -9.08 -1.82 -3.56
N SER A 105 -8.73 -0.80 -4.34
CA SER A 105 -8.73 -0.88 -5.80
C SER A 105 -7.33 -0.89 -6.43
N GLY A 106 -7.27 -1.36 -7.67
CA GLY A 106 -6.08 -1.26 -8.53
C GLY A 106 -4.96 -2.28 -8.26
N PRO A 107 -3.81 -2.12 -8.94
CA PRO A 107 -2.75 -3.12 -8.97
C PRO A 107 -2.16 -3.48 -7.60
N LEU A 108 -2.22 -2.54 -6.66
CA LEU A 108 -1.66 -2.68 -5.33
C LEU A 108 -2.50 -3.65 -4.47
N PHE A 109 -3.84 -3.55 -4.56
CA PHE A 109 -4.73 -4.49 -3.91
C PHE A 109 -4.50 -5.91 -4.43
N TYR A 110 -4.29 -6.08 -5.74
CA TYR A 110 -4.03 -7.40 -6.32
C TYR A 110 -2.69 -7.99 -5.86
N ALA A 111 -1.64 -7.18 -5.75
CA ALA A 111 -0.37 -7.62 -5.18
C ALA A 111 -0.51 -8.09 -3.72
N ALA A 112 -1.27 -7.37 -2.90
CA ALA A 112 -1.56 -7.78 -1.52
C ALA A 112 -2.41 -9.06 -1.47
N LEU A 113 -3.45 -9.16 -2.32
CA LEU A 113 -4.31 -10.33 -2.43
C LEU A 113 -3.52 -11.59 -2.81
N GLU A 114 -2.56 -11.48 -3.73
CA GLU A 114 -1.66 -12.59 -4.07
C GLU A 114 -0.84 -13.06 -2.87
N LEU A 115 -0.33 -12.13 -2.04
CA LEU A 115 0.38 -12.49 -0.81
C LEU A 115 -0.54 -13.19 0.19
N TRP A 116 -1.77 -12.71 0.39
CA TRP A 116 -2.73 -13.36 1.29
C TRP A 116 -3.04 -14.79 0.86
N VAL A 117 -3.28 -14.98 -0.44
CA VAL A 117 -3.55 -16.32 -1.01
C VAL A 117 -2.32 -17.22 -0.85
N ALA A 118 -1.11 -16.71 -1.11
CA ALA A 118 0.12 -17.47 -0.96
C ALA A 118 0.41 -17.85 0.51
N ALA A 119 0.17 -16.93 1.44
CA ALA A 119 0.38 -17.11 2.87
C ALA A 119 -0.43 -18.28 3.45
N ARG A 120 -1.59 -18.59 2.86
CA ARG A 120 -2.44 -19.73 3.27
C ARG A 120 -1.70 -21.08 3.19
N THR A 121 -0.65 -21.18 2.37
CA THR A 121 0.15 -22.40 2.18
C THR A 121 1.63 -22.23 2.50
N ASP A 122 2.05 -21.04 2.93
CA ASP A 122 3.42 -20.70 3.28
C ASP A 122 3.46 -20.15 4.72
N PRO A 123 3.83 -20.98 5.72
CA PRO A 123 3.86 -20.56 7.12
C PRO A 123 4.80 -19.37 7.39
N ALA A 124 5.94 -19.28 6.70
CA ALA A 124 6.89 -18.19 6.90
C ALA A 124 6.33 -16.87 6.36
N LEU A 125 5.67 -16.92 5.20
CA LEU A 125 4.98 -15.75 4.67
C LEU A 125 3.78 -15.35 5.55
N TYR A 126 3.02 -16.33 6.05
CA TYR A 126 1.91 -16.07 6.98
C TYR A 126 2.39 -15.33 8.22
N GLU A 127 3.42 -15.85 8.89
CA GLU A 127 4.02 -15.21 10.08
C GLU A 127 4.51 -13.80 9.78
N ALA A 128 5.15 -13.59 8.64
CA ALA A 128 5.61 -12.27 8.21
C ALA A 128 4.46 -11.29 7.90
N THR A 129 3.33 -11.78 7.37
CA THR A 129 2.21 -10.94 6.91
C THR A 129 1.26 -10.55 8.04
N VAL A 130 1.16 -11.36 9.11
CA VAL A 130 0.25 -11.09 10.25
C VAL A 130 0.44 -9.70 10.87
N PRO A 131 1.66 -9.20 11.15
CA PRO A 131 1.85 -7.84 11.66
C PRO A 131 1.37 -6.76 10.68
N LEU A 132 1.60 -6.95 9.38
CA LEU A 132 1.16 -6.04 8.34
C LEU A 132 -0.37 -5.98 8.28
N GLU A 133 -1.06 -7.12 8.31
CA GLU A 133 -2.53 -7.17 8.34
C GLU A 133 -3.11 -6.40 9.52
N ARG A 134 -2.56 -6.60 10.72
CA ARG A 134 -3.01 -5.84 11.90
C ARG A 134 -2.81 -4.34 11.71
N LYS A 135 -1.62 -3.93 11.22
CA LYS A 135 -1.32 -2.52 10.95
C LYS A 135 -2.30 -1.91 9.94
N VAL A 136 -2.58 -2.61 8.84
CA VAL A 136 -3.50 -2.19 7.78
C VAL A 136 -4.92 -2.07 8.32
N ASN A 137 -5.43 -3.10 9.00
CA ASN A 137 -6.78 -3.09 9.57
C ASN A 137 -6.96 -1.97 10.60
N ASP A 138 -5.96 -1.76 11.46
CA ASP A 138 -5.96 -0.67 12.42
C ASP A 138 -5.95 0.71 11.74
N ALA A 139 -5.17 0.88 10.66
CA ALA A 139 -5.12 2.13 9.90
C ALA A 139 -6.44 2.41 9.16
N LEU A 140 -7.01 1.40 8.51
CA LEU A 140 -8.31 1.50 7.84
C LEU A 140 -9.43 1.81 8.82
N ARG A 141 -9.46 1.15 9.99
CA ARG A 141 -10.47 1.42 11.02
C ARG A 141 -10.37 2.85 11.53
N ARG A 142 -9.15 3.34 11.81
CA ARG A 142 -8.94 4.73 12.26
C ARG A 142 -9.35 5.75 11.20
N GLY A 143 -8.87 5.60 9.97
CA GLY A 143 -9.22 6.50 8.87
C GLY A 143 -10.71 6.48 8.56
N SER A 144 -11.34 5.29 8.60
CA SER A 144 -12.78 5.16 8.43
C SER A 144 -13.56 5.85 9.55
N ALA A 145 -13.14 5.71 10.81
CA ALA A 145 -13.80 6.40 11.93
C ALA A 145 -13.72 7.93 11.80
N GLU A 146 -12.62 8.45 11.25
CA GLU A 146 -12.48 9.89 10.96
C GLU A 146 -13.41 10.36 9.83
N VAL A 147 -13.56 9.55 8.77
CA VAL A 147 -14.39 9.86 7.60
C VAL A 147 -15.90 9.68 7.88
N PHE A 148 -16.28 8.61 8.56
CA PHE A 148 -17.68 8.29 8.84
C PHE A 148 -18.19 9.04 10.08
N GLY A 149 -17.33 9.33 11.05
CA GLY A 149 -17.72 9.92 12.33
C GLY A 149 -18.78 9.08 13.04
N ASP A 150 -19.73 9.75 13.68
CA ASP A 150 -20.81 9.09 14.44
C ASP A 150 -21.88 8.40 13.55
N ARG A 151 -21.76 8.50 12.22
CA ARG A 151 -22.72 7.84 11.31
C ARG A 151 -22.62 6.33 11.38
N PHE A 152 -21.41 5.79 11.54
CA PHE A 152 -21.13 4.36 11.50
C PHE A 152 -20.43 3.96 12.81
N ASP A 153 -20.95 2.93 13.48
CA ASP A 153 -20.25 2.32 14.60
C ASP A 153 -19.06 1.44 14.13
N ALA A 154 -18.29 0.92 15.09
CA ALA A 154 -17.11 0.12 14.79
C ALA A 154 -17.42 -1.13 13.95
N ASP A 155 -18.54 -1.80 14.26
CA ASP A 155 -18.96 -3.03 13.57
C ASP A 155 -19.42 -2.71 12.14
N THR A 156 -20.11 -1.59 11.94
CA THR A 156 -20.53 -1.10 10.61
C THR A 156 -19.33 -0.71 9.76
N ILE A 157 -18.30 -0.10 10.36
CA ILE A 157 -17.03 0.19 9.68
C ILE A 157 -16.36 -1.12 9.25
N GLU A 158 -16.28 -2.11 10.13
CA GLU A 158 -15.68 -3.42 9.84
C GLU A 158 -16.44 -4.13 8.71
N LEU A 159 -17.78 -4.16 8.77
CA LEU A 159 -18.61 -4.72 7.71
C LEU A 159 -18.46 -3.97 6.38
N SER A 160 -18.30 -2.65 6.43
CA SER A 160 -18.05 -1.83 5.22
C SER A 160 -16.71 -2.18 4.58
N ILE A 161 -15.66 -2.41 5.40
CA ILE A 161 -14.34 -2.88 4.94
C ILE A 161 -14.47 -4.24 4.24
N GLU A 162 -15.16 -5.20 4.87
CA GLU A 162 -15.35 -6.53 4.28
C GLU A 162 -16.17 -6.49 2.98
N LEU A 163 -17.19 -5.62 2.92
CA LEU A 163 -17.98 -5.39 1.71
C LEU A 163 -17.10 -4.88 0.56
N VAL A 164 -16.33 -3.81 0.78
CA VAL A 164 -15.51 -3.23 -0.30
C VAL A 164 -14.38 -4.15 -0.72
N ARG A 165 -13.78 -4.91 0.22
CA ARG A 165 -12.79 -5.95 -0.09
C ARG A 165 -13.41 -7.03 -0.98
N GLY A 166 -14.63 -7.48 -0.66
CA GLY A 166 -15.36 -8.45 -1.48
C GLY A 166 -15.71 -7.93 -2.88
N LEU A 167 -16.07 -6.65 -3.00
CA LEU A 167 -16.29 -5.99 -4.28
C LEU A 167 -15.01 -5.94 -5.12
N ALA A 168 -13.87 -5.61 -4.50
CA ALA A 168 -12.57 -5.56 -5.15
C ALA A 168 -12.09 -6.94 -5.64
N VAL A 169 -12.26 -8.00 -4.84
CA VAL A 169 -11.99 -9.38 -5.29
C VAL A 169 -12.89 -9.74 -6.48
N SER A 170 -14.17 -9.38 -6.40
CA SER A 170 -15.13 -9.65 -7.49
C SER A 170 -14.84 -8.86 -8.77
N ALA A 171 -14.11 -7.74 -8.68
CA ALA A 171 -13.74 -6.91 -9.81
C ALA A 171 -12.71 -7.56 -10.75
N LEU A 172 -11.97 -8.57 -10.28
CA LEU A 172 -10.98 -9.32 -11.08
C LEU A 172 -11.53 -9.89 -12.40
N PHE A 173 -12.84 -10.11 -12.47
CA PHE A 173 -13.52 -10.68 -13.64
C PHE A 173 -14.38 -9.65 -14.38
N ARG A 174 -14.19 -8.35 -14.13
CA ARG A 174 -14.97 -7.26 -14.74
C ARG A 174 -14.08 -6.30 -15.51
N THR A 175 -14.66 -5.61 -16.48
CA THR A 175 -14.02 -4.43 -17.07
C THR A 175 -14.11 -3.26 -16.08
N PRO A 176 -13.22 -2.25 -16.19
CA PRO A 176 -13.27 -1.06 -15.35
C PRO A 176 -14.64 -0.36 -15.35
N GLU A 177 -15.30 -0.31 -16.50
CA GLU A 177 -16.63 0.31 -16.65
C GLU A 177 -17.72 -0.49 -15.91
N ALA A 178 -17.65 -1.81 -15.99
CA ALA A 178 -18.59 -2.69 -15.30
C ALA A 178 -18.40 -2.67 -13.78
N GLU A 179 -17.14 -2.58 -13.31
CA GLU A 179 -16.82 -2.38 -11.90
C GLU A 179 -17.37 -1.04 -11.40
N GLN A 180 -17.10 0.06 -12.12
CA GLN A 180 -17.58 1.39 -11.75
C GLN A 180 -19.11 1.45 -11.71
N SER A 181 -19.78 0.85 -12.70
CA SER A 181 -21.25 0.76 -12.73
C SER A 181 -21.81 -0.01 -11.53
N LEU A 182 -21.14 -1.09 -11.11
CA LEU A 182 -21.56 -1.86 -9.95
C LEU A 182 -21.40 -1.06 -8.65
N ARG A 183 -20.25 -0.41 -8.46
CA ARG A 183 -19.98 0.44 -7.28
C ARG A 183 -21.01 1.56 -7.16
N ALA A 184 -21.24 2.30 -8.26
CA ALA A 184 -22.21 3.40 -8.31
C ALA A 184 -23.65 2.97 -7.97
N ARG A 185 -23.99 1.69 -8.18
CA ARG A 185 -25.32 1.15 -7.83
C ARG A 185 -25.39 0.58 -6.41
N LEU A 186 -24.32 -0.04 -5.90
CA LEU A 186 -24.36 -0.78 -4.63
C LEU A 186 -23.93 0.05 -3.43
N LEU A 187 -22.93 0.93 -3.56
CA LEU A 187 -22.42 1.68 -2.42
C LEU A 187 -23.48 2.64 -1.82
N PRO A 188 -24.26 3.40 -2.63
CA PRO A 188 -25.34 4.23 -2.07
C PRO A 188 -26.44 3.42 -1.39
N VAL A 189 -26.71 2.20 -1.88
CA VAL A 189 -27.70 1.30 -1.26
C VAL A 189 -27.19 0.82 0.10
N TRP A 190 -25.90 0.47 0.20
CA TRP A 190 -25.28 0.11 1.46
C TRP A 190 -25.34 1.26 2.47
N GLU A 191 -24.88 2.45 2.09
CA GLU A 191 -24.90 3.65 2.95
C GLU A 191 -26.31 3.93 3.48
N SER A 192 -27.33 3.88 2.62
CA SER A 192 -28.73 4.12 3.02
C SER A 192 -29.29 3.13 4.05
N LYS A 193 -28.70 1.93 4.16
CA LYS A 193 -29.13 0.89 5.11
C LYS A 193 -28.47 1.05 6.46
N VAL A 194 -27.19 1.43 6.46
CA VAL A 194 -26.40 1.53 7.69
C VAL A 194 -26.62 2.86 8.41
N GLU A 195 -26.91 3.96 7.70
CA GLU A 195 -27.27 5.25 8.34
C GLU A 195 -28.65 5.24 9.03
N LYS A 196 -29.46 4.19 8.82
CA LYS A 196 -30.81 4.04 9.39
C LYS A 196 -30.90 3.04 10.53
N SER A 197 -29.79 2.38 10.86
CA SER A 197 -29.69 1.40 11.96
C SER A 197 -29.10 2.06 13.20
#